data_AF-A0A4Q2XEY4-F1
#
_entry.id   AF-A0A4Q2XEY4-F1
#
_cell.length_a   1.000
_cell.length_b   1.000
_cell.length_c   1.000
_cell.angle_alpha   90.00
_cell.angle_beta   90.00
_cell.angle_gamma   90.00
#
_symmetry.space_group_name_H-M   'P 1'
#
loop_
_entity.id
_entity.type
_entity.pdbx_description
1 polymer ?
#
loop_
_entity_poly.entity_id
_entity_poly.type
_entity_poly.pdbx_seq_one_letter_code
_entity_poly.pdbx_strand_id
1 'polypeptide(L)'
;PRGLLHPDCFPPDLAPPCATCGRLGLRLPDDPILDGASLPADTDLFRVGNYSTVLIGTDCFKDAVEQGGWTGISFRELPVRS
;
A
#
# COMPACT_ATOMS: atom_id res chain seq x y z
N PRO A 1 4.39 -7.76 -8.63
CA PRO A 1 3.81 -6.71 -7.74
C PRO A 1 2.62 -7.29 -6.95
N ARG A 2 2.58 -7.09 -5.62
CA ARG A 2 1.52 -7.60 -4.73
C ARG A 2 0.81 -6.40 -4.10
N GLY A 3 -0.53 -6.39 -4.15
CA GLY A 3 -1.34 -5.25 -3.70
C GLY A 3 -1.14 -3.98 -4.53
N LEU A 4 -2.21 -3.23 -4.71
CA LEU A 4 -2.26 -1.97 -5.45
C LEU A 4 -3.07 -0.95 -4.64
N LEU A 5 -2.73 0.33 -4.77
CA LEU A 5 -3.68 1.40 -4.47
C LEU A 5 -4.83 1.32 -5.48
N HIS A 6 -6.04 1.53 -5.00
CA HIS A 6 -7.26 1.52 -5.81
C HIS A 6 -7.25 2.67 -6.85
N PRO A 7 -7.85 2.50 -8.05
CA PRO A 7 -7.94 3.54 -9.07
C PRO A 7 -8.48 4.90 -8.57
N ASP A 8 -9.41 4.88 -7.63
CA ASP A 8 -9.97 6.09 -6.99
C ASP A 8 -8.91 6.98 -6.28
N CYS A 9 -7.74 6.43 -5.96
CA CYS A 9 -6.64 7.19 -5.36
C CYS A 9 -5.88 8.03 -6.39
N PHE A 10 -6.11 7.82 -7.69
CA PHE A 10 -5.38 8.48 -8.75
C PHE A 10 -6.23 9.59 -9.38
N PRO A 11 -5.67 10.80 -9.55
CA PRO A 11 -6.39 11.86 -10.24
C PRO A 11 -6.57 11.48 -11.72
N PRO A 12 -7.69 11.88 -12.37
CA PRO A 12 -7.99 11.48 -13.75
C PRO A 12 -7.00 12.05 -14.78
N ASP A 13 -6.31 13.13 -14.43
CA ASP A 13 -5.28 13.82 -15.23
C ASP A 13 -3.85 13.38 -14.88
N LEU A 14 -3.70 12.21 -14.25
CA LEU A 14 -2.39 11.70 -13.85
C LEU A 14 -1.46 11.56 -15.08
N ALA A 15 -0.36 12.30 -15.03
CA ALA A 15 0.68 12.20 -16.04
C ALA A 15 1.27 10.77 -16.10
N PRO A 16 1.65 10.28 -17.29
CA PRO A 16 2.28 8.98 -17.42
C PRO A 16 3.61 8.92 -16.65
N PRO A 17 4.08 7.72 -16.27
CA PRO A 17 5.38 7.56 -15.64
C PRO A 17 6.50 8.17 -16.48
N CYS A 18 7.55 8.67 -15.83
CA CYS A 18 8.72 9.23 -16.51
C CYS A 18 9.28 8.23 -17.53
N ALA A 19 9.37 8.64 -18.80
CA ALA A 19 9.87 7.78 -19.87
C ALA A 19 11.31 7.30 -19.66
N THR A 20 12.11 8.02 -18.86
CA THR A 20 13.52 7.70 -18.59
C THR A 20 13.70 6.74 -17.42
N CYS A 21 12.96 6.92 -16.32
CA CYS A 21 13.16 6.16 -15.08
C CYS A 21 11.95 5.35 -14.60
N GLY A 22 10.81 5.42 -15.31
CA GLY A 22 9.56 4.72 -14.97
C GLY A 22 8.87 5.23 -13.71
N ARG A 23 9.37 6.30 -13.08
CA ARG A 23 8.79 6.86 -11.85
C ARG A 23 7.48 7.57 -12.17
N LEU A 24 6.42 7.19 -11.46
CA LEU A 24 5.16 7.93 -11.43
C LEU A 24 5.28 9.06 -10.39
N GLY A 25 5.04 10.30 -10.82
CA GLY A 25 5.14 11.51 -9.99
C GLY A 25 3.95 11.71 -9.05
N LEU A 26 3.51 10.66 -8.37
CA LEU A 26 2.37 10.71 -7.47
C LEU A 26 2.82 10.87 -6.02
N ARG A 27 2.14 11.73 -5.26
CA ARG A 27 2.24 11.76 -3.81
C ARG A 27 1.27 10.77 -3.20
N LEU A 28 1.65 10.16 -2.07
CA LEU A 28 0.76 9.27 -1.34
C LEU A 28 -0.49 10.08 -0.97
N PRO A 29 -1.70 9.60 -1.31
CA PRO A 29 -2.93 10.25 -0.85
C PRO A 29 -2.99 10.27 0.67
N ASP A 30 -3.62 11.30 1.24
CA ASP A 30 -3.83 11.37 2.70
C ASP A 30 -4.72 10.22 3.20
N ASP A 31 -5.66 9.77 2.37
CA ASP A 31 -6.56 8.64 2.60
C ASP A 31 -6.40 7.57 1.52
N PRO A 32 -5.36 6.73 1.61
CA PRO A 32 -5.12 5.69 0.62
C PRO A 32 -6.12 4.55 0.79
N ILE A 33 -6.52 3.97 -0.34
CA ILE A 33 -7.46 2.85 -0.43
C ILE A 33 -6.74 1.71 -1.15
N LEU A 34 -6.87 0.49 -0.64
CA LEU A 34 -6.32 -0.69 -1.27
C LEU A 34 -7.32 -1.30 -2.25
N ASP A 35 -6.81 -1.76 -3.39
CA ASP A 35 -7.53 -2.62 -4.32
C ASP A 35 -7.56 -4.05 -3.76
N GLY A 36 -8.73 -4.48 -3.31
CA GLY A 36 -8.99 -5.76 -2.69
C GLY A 36 -8.68 -6.95 -3.60
N ALA A 37 -8.92 -6.83 -4.91
CA ALA A 37 -8.67 -7.91 -5.86
C ALA A 37 -7.18 -8.19 -6.07
N SER A 38 -6.34 -7.21 -5.73
CA SER A 38 -4.88 -7.29 -5.87
C SER A 38 -4.16 -7.78 -4.60
N LEU A 39 -4.87 -7.94 -3.48
CA LEU A 39 -4.28 -8.29 -2.19
C LEU A 39 -3.77 -9.75 -2.18
N PRO A 40 -2.54 -9.99 -1.74
CA PRO A 40 -2.01 -11.34 -1.63
C PRO A 40 -2.66 -12.08 -0.45
N ALA A 41 -2.95 -13.37 -0.63
CA ALA A 41 -3.46 -14.24 0.43
C ALA A 41 -2.37 -15.08 1.12
N ASP A 42 -1.13 -15.04 0.60
CA ASP A 42 -0.01 -15.89 1.02
C ASP A 42 1.01 -15.16 1.92
N THR A 43 0.78 -13.90 2.28
CA THR A 43 1.74 -13.12 3.07
C THR A 43 1.07 -12.06 3.93
N ASP A 44 1.62 -11.86 5.13
CA ASP A 44 1.13 -10.89 6.09
C ASP A 44 1.80 -9.51 5.98
N LEU A 45 2.87 -9.38 5.17
CA LEU A 45 3.58 -8.12 4.97
C LEU A 45 4.07 -8.01 3.52
N PHE A 46 3.67 -6.94 2.83
CA PHE A 46 4.11 -6.70 1.46
C PHE A 46 4.24 -5.20 1.14
N ARG A 47 4.97 -4.90 0.06
CA ARG A 47 5.07 -3.54 -0.50
C ARG A 47 4.05 -3.37 -1.62
N VAL A 48 3.35 -2.24 -1.62
CA VAL A 48 2.35 -1.92 -2.66
C VAL A 48 3.04 -1.76 -4.01
N GLY A 49 2.53 -2.46 -5.03
CA GLY A 49 3.16 -2.54 -6.34
C GLY A 49 3.25 -1.23 -7.10
N ASN A 50 2.18 -0.41 -7.05
CA ASN A 50 2.12 0.91 -7.69
C ASN A 50 2.55 2.05 -6.76
N TYR A 51 2.97 1.75 -5.52
CA TYR A 51 3.46 2.75 -4.57
C TYR A 51 4.44 2.14 -3.54
N SER A 52 5.67 1.88 -3.98
CA SER A 52 6.64 1.05 -3.25
C SER A 52 7.13 1.60 -1.91
N THR A 53 6.78 2.85 -1.56
CA THR A 53 7.11 3.44 -0.24
C THR A 53 6.08 3.09 0.82
N VAL A 54 4.98 2.40 0.48
CA VAL A 54 3.97 1.92 1.42
C VAL A 54 4.14 0.43 1.67
N LEU A 55 4.17 0.07 2.95
CA LEU A 55 4.12 -1.29 3.46
C LEU A 55 2.73 -1.56 4.01
N ILE A 56 2.14 -2.69 3.65
CA ILE A 56 0.86 -3.16 4.16
C ILE A 56 1.11 -4.41 4.98
N GLY A 57 0.63 -4.38 6.22
CA GLY A 57 0.58 -5.51 7.13
C GLY A 57 -0.86 -5.97 7.34
N THR A 58 -1.08 -7.27 7.47
CA THR A 58 -2.35 -7.81 7.97
C THR A 58 -2.42 -7.67 9.49
N ASP A 59 -3.59 -7.93 10.07
CA ASP A 59 -3.75 -7.98 11.52
C ASP A 59 -2.82 -9.02 12.17
N CYS A 60 -2.55 -10.14 11.50
CA CYS A 60 -1.61 -11.15 12.00
C CYS A 60 -0.19 -10.58 12.17
N PHE A 61 0.28 -9.77 11.21
CA PHE A 61 1.57 -9.09 11.34
C PHE A 61 1.56 -8.07 12.48
N LYS A 62 0.49 -7.28 12.61
CA LYS A 62 0.32 -6.31 13.71
C LYS A 62 0.40 -7.01 15.06
N ASP A 63 -0.34 -8.10 15.25
CA ASP A 63 -0.37 -8.86 16.49
C ASP A 63 1.03 -9.40 16.85
N ALA A 64 1.77 -9.90 15.85
CA ALA A 64 3.14 -10.39 16.06
C ALA A 64 4.12 -9.27 16.49
N VAL A 65 3.99 -8.07 15.91
CA VAL A 65 4.79 -6.90 16.27
C VAL A 65 4.48 -6.43 17.69
N GLU A 66 3.19 -6.38 18.06
CA GLU A 66 2.74 -5.98 19.40
C GLU A 66 3.19 -6.99 20.47
N GLN A 67 3.03 -8.30 20.21
CA GLN A 67 3.49 -9.36 21.12
C GLN A 67 5.01 -9.36 21.31
N GLY A 68 5.76 -9.02 20.26
CA GLY A 68 7.21 -8.93 20.32
C GLY A 68 7.74 -7.69 21.03
N GLY A 69 6.89 -6.72 21.40
CA GLY A 69 7.29 -5.50 22.10
C GLY A 69 8.13 -4.52 21.25
N TRP A 70 7.96 -4.56 19.93
CA TRP A 70 8.73 -3.73 19.00
C TRP A 70 8.25 -2.28 19.09
N THR A 71 9.19 -1.35 19.21
CA THR A 71 8.89 0.08 19.29
C THR A 71 9.29 0.79 17.99
N GLY A 72 8.67 1.92 17.69
CA GLY A 72 8.97 2.71 16.49
C GLY A 72 8.15 2.36 15.24
N ILE A 73 7.14 1.50 15.37
CA ILE A 73 6.17 1.17 14.33
C ILE A 73 4.80 1.66 14.79
N SER A 74 4.09 2.37 13.91
CA SER A 74 2.68 2.71 14.09
C SER A 74 1.85 2.04 13.00
N PHE A 75 0.64 1.62 13.38
CA PHE A 75 -0.30 1.01 12.45
C PHE A 75 -1.47 1.96 12.21
N ARG A 76 -1.87 2.07 10.94
CA ARG A 76 -3.08 2.76 10.51
C ARG A 76 -3.88 1.79 9.66
N GLU A 77 -5.13 1.56 10.04
CA GLU A 77 -6.06 0.78 9.24
C GLU A 77 -6.40 1.52 7.94
N LEU A 78 -6.47 0.78 6.83
CA LEU A 78 -6.80 1.33 5.51
C LEU A 78 -8.06 0.68 4.95
N PRO A 79 -8.93 1.47 4.31
CA PRO A 79 -10.08 0.93 3.60
C PRO A 79 -9.66 0.08 2.40
N VAL A 80 -10.46 -0.95 2.11
CA VAL A 80 -10.31 -1.83 0.94
C VAL A 80 -11.55 -1.67 0.04
N ARG A 81 -11.34 -1.60 -1.28
CA ARG A 81 -12.42 -1.55 -2.28
C ARG A 81 -12.17 -2.58 -3.38
N SER A 82 -13.27 -3.08 -3.96
CA SER A 82 -13.28 -4.07 -5.05
C SER A 82 -13.36 -3.39 -6.42
#